data_AF-A0A3P6RL13-F1
#
_entry.id   AF-A0A3P6RL13-F1
#
_cell.length_a   1.000
_cell.length_b   1.000
_cell.length_c   1.000
_cell.angle_alpha   90.00
_cell.angle_beta   90.00
_cell.angle_gamma   90.00
#
_symmetry.space_group_name_H-M   'P 1'
#
loop_
_entity.id
_entity.type
_entity.pdbx_description
1 polymer ?
#
loop_
_entity_poly.entity_id
_entity_poly.type
_entity_poly.pdbx_seq_one_letter_code
_entity_poly.pdbx_strand_id
1 'polypeptide(L)'
;MESSSAKPQADPYKNLCEDVKTFITSFYQHIKTNNLVEIENDYAVKFPKLTDQYFKSTRWPSVDIIAPLVNKDPWFMMLYNELYYRHLYAHVSSFPDFEEAHQSYVNYCAFFEALIKPKKPVILELPNQWLWDIIDEFIYQFQKFSISRTKSKKKPEDEAFLRQNPRTWSIHGILNILFQLVEKSNINAQLNCYAAQRTLLYCRFLCDPFDTHTFLLSFTPEKTIYAILFLLHTSFNCVDLTLFPFWPSDEVTLLTQTTAPLKASAIGTIYPD
;
A
#
# COMPACT_ATOMS: atom_id res chain seq x y z
N MET A 1 9.00 -7.56 45.17
CA MET A 1 7.61 -7.09 45.13
C MET A 1 7.66 -5.62 44.76
N GLU A 2 7.40 -5.29 43.51
CA GLU A 2 7.02 -3.94 43.11
C GLU A 2 6.21 -4.08 41.81
N SER A 3 4.89 -4.10 42.00
CA SER A 3 3.91 -4.18 40.92
C SER A 3 3.85 -2.81 40.25
N SER A 4 4.37 -2.72 39.03
CA SER A 4 4.12 -1.57 38.16
C SER A 4 2.64 -1.55 37.82
N SER A 5 1.91 -0.65 38.47
CA SER A 5 0.50 -0.37 38.21
C SER A 5 0.36 0.26 36.82
N ALA A 6 0.01 -0.53 35.82
CA ALA A 6 -0.57 -0.01 34.59
C ALA A 6 -1.89 0.69 34.96
N LYS A 7 -1.97 2.01 34.77
CA LYS A 7 -3.23 2.74 34.90
C LYS A 7 -4.24 2.13 33.91
N PRO A 8 -5.49 1.84 34.32
CA PRO A 8 -6.52 1.47 33.37
C PRO A 8 -6.81 2.70 32.50
N GLN A 9 -6.29 2.70 31.28
CA GLN A 9 -6.65 3.70 30.29
C GLN A 9 -8.10 3.40 29.90
N ALA A 10 -9.02 4.29 30.29
CA ALA A 10 -10.43 4.14 29.93
C ALA A 10 -10.52 4.07 28.39
N ASP A 11 -10.96 2.91 27.87
CA ASP A 11 -11.10 2.70 26.44
C ASP A 11 -12.17 3.68 25.91
N PRO A 12 -11.80 4.67 25.09
CA PRO A 12 -12.74 5.67 24.59
C PRO A 12 -13.83 5.06 23.71
N TYR A 13 -13.69 3.78 23.31
CA TYR A 13 -14.64 3.07 22.47
C TYR A 13 -15.57 2.12 23.24
N LYS A 14 -15.57 2.15 24.58
CA LYS A 14 -16.47 1.33 25.42
C LYS A 14 -17.96 1.47 25.00
N ASN A 15 -18.33 2.62 24.45
CA ASN A 15 -19.58 2.84 23.72
C ASN A 15 -19.27 3.42 22.33
N LEU A 16 -18.94 2.57 21.35
CA LEU A 16 -18.74 3.01 19.97
C LEU A 16 -20.01 3.73 19.47
N CYS A 17 -19.85 4.89 18.82
CA CYS A 17 -20.97 5.64 18.26
C CYS A 17 -21.77 4.76 17.29
N GLU A 18 -23.11 4.85 17.34
CA GLU A 18 -23.99 4.02 16.50
C GLU A 18 -23.73 4.22 15.01
N ASP A 19 -23.35 5.42 14.58
CA ASP A 19 -22.94 5.69 13.19
C ASP A 19 -21.75 4.83 12.76
N VAL A 20 -20.75 4.70 13.64
CA VAL A 20 -19.52 3.95 13.37
C VAL A 20 -19.78 2.45 13.41
N LYS A 21 -20.57 1.96 14.37
CA LYS A 21 -21.02 0.55 14.42
C LYS A 21 -21.80 0.17 13.16
N THR A 22 -22.74 1.03 12.76
CA THR A 22 -23.57 0.82 11.57
C THR A 22 -22.70 0.79 10.33
N PHE A 23 -21.77 1.74 10.18
CA PHE A 23 -20.81 1.75 9.07
C PHE A 23 -19.99 0.46 9.01
N ILE A 24 -19.34 0.05 10.10
CA ILE A 24 -18.49 -1.16 10.13
C ILE A 24 -19.31 -2.40 9.76
N THR A 25 -20.50 -2.54 10.33
CA THR A 25 -21.36 -3.70 10.07
C THR A 25 -21.84 -3.72 8.61
N SER A 26 -22.22 -2.56 8.07
CA SER A 26 -22.65 -2.41 6.67
C SER A 26 -21.51 -2.73 5.71
N PHE A 27 -20.33 -2.15 5.96
CA PHE A 27 -19.16 -2.33 5.15
C PHE A 27 -18.71 -3.79 5.11
N TYR A 28 -18.77 -4.47 6.27
CA TYR A 28 -18.55 -5.90 6.36
C TYR A 28 -19.52 -6.70 5.48
N GLN A 29 -20.82 -6.38 5.50
CA GLN A 29 -21.78 -7.03 4.62
C GLN A 29 -21.46 -6.78 3.14
N HIS A 30 -21.15 -5.54 2.75
CA HIS A 30 -20.86 -5.20 1.36
C HIS A 30 -19.63 -5.96 0.83
N ILE A 31 -18.54 -6.03 1.61
CA ILE A 31 -17.36 -6.84 1.28
C ILE A 31 -17.72 -8.32 1.19
N LYS A 32 -18.47 -8.85 2.16
CA LYS A 32 -18.86 -10.27 2.17
C LYS A 32 -19.73 -10.66 0.98
N THR A 33 -20.58 -9.74 0.51
CA THR A 33 -21.45 -9.94 -0.66
C THR A 33 -20.81 -9.53 -1.98
N ASN A 34 -19.56 -9.05 -1.99
CA ASN A 34 -18.89 -8.46 -3.16
C ASN A 34 -19.75 -7.40 -3.88
N ASN A 35 -20.38 -6.51 -3.12
CA ASN A 35 -21.15 -5.40 -3.68
C ASN A 35 -20.23 -4.23 -4.01
N LEU A 36 -19.58 -4.27 -5.19
CA LEU A 36 -18.55 -3.31 -5.59
C LEU A 36 -19.00 -1.85 -5.50
N VAL A 37 -20.25 -1.56 -5.87
CA VAL A 37 -20.82 -0.20 -5.84
C VAL A 37 -20.89 0.33 -4.41
N GLU A 38 -21.37 -0.48 -3.47
CA GLU A 38 -21.44 -0.07 -2.08
C GLU A 38 -20.06 -0.06 -1.40
N ILE A 39 -19.15 -0.97 -1.78
CA ILE A 39 -17.76 -0.94 -1.30
C ILE A 39 -17.08 0.35 -1.73
N GLU A 40 -17.26 0.79 -2.98
CA GLU A 40 -16.74 2.07 -3.47
C GLU A 40 -17.32 3.25 -2.70
N ASN A 41 -18.62 3.25 -2.43
CA ASN A 41 -19.29 4.27 -1.63
C ASN A 41 -18.81 4.29 -0.16
N ASP A 42 -18.65 3.12 0.45
CA ASP A 42 -18.12 2.97 1.81
C ASP A 42 -16.70 3.53 1.92
N TYR A 43 -15.86 3.19 0.93
CA TYR A 43 -14.47 3.59 0.87
C TYR A 43 -14.28 5.09 0.54
N ALA A 44 -14.90 5.58 -0.54
CA ALA A 44 -14.63 6.91 -1.09
C ALA A 44 -15.48 8.02 -0.46
N VAL A 45 -16.62 7.67 0.16
CA VAL A 45 -17.57 8.66 0.68
C VAL A 45 -17.79 8.49 2.19
N LYS A 46 -18.22 7.32 2.65
CA LYS A 46 -18.64 7.14 4.05
C LYS A 46 -17.45 7.17 5.02
N PHE A 47 -16.36 6.46 4.69
CA PHE A 47 -15.17 6.42 5.53
C PHE A 47 -14.50 7.80 5.70
N PRO A 48 -14.26 8.60 4.64
CA PRO A 48 -13.74 9.96 4.78
C PRO A 48 -14.67 10.87 5.58
N LYS A 49 -15.99 10.80 5.32
CA LYS A 49 -16.99 11.60 6.05
C LYS A 49 -16.96 11.32 7.56
N LEU A 50 -16.94 10.04 7.95
CA LEU A 50 -16.86 9.65 9.36
C LEU A 50 -15.51 10.01 9.98
N THR A 51 -14.42 9.91 9.20
CA THR A 51 -13.09 10.33 9.61
C THR A 51 -13.08 11.82 9.95
N ASP A 52 -13.60 12.68 9.07
CA ASP A 52 -13.67 14.11 9.31
C ASP A 52 -14.56 14.48 10.50
N GLN A 53 -15.64 13.73 10.69
CA GLN A 53 -16.63 13.98 11.75
C GLN A 53 -16.14 13.56 13.14
N TYR A 54 -15.47 12.40 13.25
CA TYR A 54 -15.18 11.77 14.55
C TYR A 54 -13.69 11.52 14.81
N PHE A 55 -12.87 11.40 13.75
CA PHE A 55 -11.50 10.86 13.84
C PHE A 55 -10.42 11.75 13.20
N LYS A 56 -10.70 13.04 12.98
CA LYS A 56 -9.81 13.95 12.23
C LYS A 56 -8.36 13.96 12.70
N SER A 57 -8.14 13.83 14.01
CA SER A 57 -6.80 13.76 14.64
C SER A 57 -6.68 12.65 15.68
N THR A 58 -7.68 11.77 15.74
CA THR A 58 -7.74 10.65 16.68
C THR A 58 -7.77 9.34 15.91
N ARG A 59 -7.47 8.23 16.58
CA ARG A 59 -7.45 6.91 15.95
C ARG A 59 -8.89 6.46 15.67
N TRP A 60 -9.07 5.68 14.61
CA TRP A 60 -10.24 4.81 14.51
C TRP A 60 -10.19 3.73 15.62
N PRO A 61 -11.30 3.04 15.94
CA PRO A 61 -11.28 1.90 16.86
C PRO A 61 -10.26 0.83 16.41
N SER A 62 -9.60 0.13 17.34
CA SER A 62 -8.73 -0.98 16.95
C SER A 62 -9.55 -2.16 16.42
N VAL A 63 -8.89 -3.02 15.63
CA VAL A 63 -9.53 -4.24 15.10
C VAL A 63 -10.10 -5.15 16.19
N ASP A 64 -9.46 -5.22 17.36
CA ASP A 64 -9.94 -6.02 18.50
C ASP A 64 -11.33 -5.59 18.98
N ILE A 65 -11.63 -4.29 18.91
CA ILE A 65 -12.89 -3.71 19.35
C ILE A 65 -14.00 -4.02 18.35
N ILE A 66 -13.67 -4.03 17.05
CA ILE A 66 -14.65 -4.23 15.98
C ILE A 66 -14.81 -5.70 15.61
N ALA A 67 -13.87 -6.58 15.95
CA ALA A 67 -13.86 -8.00 15.61
C ALA A 67 -15.16 -8.75 15.96
N PRO A 68 -15.82 -8.50 17.11
CA PRO A 68 -17.11 -9.10 17.42
C PRO A 68 -18.25 -8.69 16.47
N LEU A 69 -18.19 -7.50 15.86
CA LEU A 69 -19.21 -6.98 14.94
C LEU A 69 -19.16 -7.63 13.56
N VAL A 70 -17.99 -8.18 13.20
CA VAL A 70 -17.67 -8.67 11.84
C VAL A 70 -17.33 -10.15 11.83
N ASN A 71 -17.81 -10.90 12.83
CA ASN A 71 -17.58 -12.34 13.00
C ASN A 71 -16.11 -12.76 12.97
N LYS A 72 -15.18 -11.86 13.32
CA LYS A 72 -13.73 -12.07 13.22
C LYS A 72 -13.30 -12.54 11.82
N ASP A 73 -13.97 -12.04 10.77
CA ASP A 73 -13.64 -12.36 9.38
C ASP A 73 -12.22 -11.86 9.04
N PRO A 74 -11.26 -12.75 8.70
CA PRO A 74 -9.88 -12.36 8.44
C PRO A 74 -9.73 -11.38 7.28
N TRP A 75 -10.52 -11.52 6.21
CA TRP A 75 -10.44 -10.63 5.04
C TRP A 75 -10.85 -9.22 5.41
N PHE A 76 -11.99 -9.09 6.09
CA PHE A 76 -12.47 -7.80 6.54
C PHE A 76 -11.50 -7.16 7.53
N MET A 77 -10.97 -7.92 8.49
CA MET A 77 -10.02 -7.40 9.48
C MET A 77 -8.73 -6.88 8.83
N MET A 78 -8.19 -7.59 7.82
CA MET A 78 -7.00 -7.12 7.10
C MET A 78 -7.25 -5.82 6.33
N LEU A 79 -8.40 -5.71 5.65
CA LEU A 79 -8.82 -4.50 4.94
C LEU A 79 -9.11 -3.33 5.88
N TYR A 80 -9.75 -3.61 7.02
CA TYR A 80 -9.99 -2.61 8.06
C TYR A 80 -8.69 -2.08 8.66
N ASN A 81 -7.74 -2.97 8.96
CA ASN A 81 -6.43 -2.59 9.46
C ASN A 81 -5.65 -1.74 8.43
N GLU A 82 -5.77 -2.07 7.14
CA GLU A 82 -5.18 -1.24 6.08
C GLU A 82 -5.69 0.21 6.16
N LEU A 83 -7.02 0.40 6.19
CA LEU A 83 -7.62 1.73 6.35
C LEU A 83 -7.22 2.41 7.66
N TYR A 84 -7.17 1.66 8.76
CA TYR A 84 -6.77 2.13 10.08
C TYR A 84 -5.33 2.68 10.05
N TYR A 85 -4.38 1.93 9.50
CA TYR A 85 -2.99 2.35 9.45
C TYR A 85 -2.78 3.50 8.46
N ARG A 86 -3.45 3.47 7.30
CA ARG A 86 -3.41 4.61 6.37
C ARG A 86 -3.88 5.91 7.02
N HIS A 87 -4.97 5.86 7.78
CA HIS A 87 -5.43 6.99 8.58
C HIS A 87 -4.39 7.45 9.63
N LEU A 88 -3.78 6.49 10.34
CA LEU A 88 -2.75 6.77 11.35
C LEU A 88 -1.55 7.53 10.74
N TYR A 89 -1.10 7.12 9.55
CA TYR A 89 0.00 7.76 8.80
C TYR A 89 -0.39 9.12 8.19
N ALA A 90 -1.66 9.31 7.80
CA ALA A 90 -2.12 10.52 7.15
C ALA A 90 -2.50 11.65 8.14
N HIS A 91 -3.11 11.30 9.28
CA HIS A 91 -3.85 12.29 10.08
C HIS A 91 -3.48 12.33 11.56
N VAL A 92 -3.01 11.22 12.14
CA VAL A 92 -2.81 11.13 13.59
C VAL A 92 -1.37 11.41 13.98
N SER A 93 -0.41 10.87 13.24
CA SER A 93 1.01 11.10 13.51
C SER A 93 1.83 11.25 12.23
N SER A 94 2.91 12.02 12.29
CA SER A 94 3.86 12.13 11.18
C SER A 94 4.63 10.84 10.90
N PHE A 95 4.76 9.98 11.91
CA PHE A 95 5.29 8.62 11.84
C PHE A 95 4.77 7.87 13.08
N PRO A 96 4.11 6.70 12.92
CA PRO A 96 3.66 5.90 14.05
C PRO A 96 4.86 5.33 14.81
N ASP A 97 4.65 4.82 16.01
CA ASP A 97 5.75 4.17 16.72
C ASP A 97 6.22 2.90 15.97
N PHE A 98 7.41 2.40 16.32
CA PHE A 98 7.99 1.27 15.58
C PHE A 98 7.18 -0.03 15.72
N GLU A 99 6.45 -0.20 16.81
CA GLU A 99 5.55 -1.34 17.02
C GLU A 99 4.35 -1.23 16.08
N GLU A 100 3.66 -0.09 16.06
CA GLU A 100 2.54 0.18 15.15
C GLU A 100 2.97 0.04 13.68
N ALA A 101 4.14 0.56 13.32
CA ALA A 101 4.68 0.42 11.98
C ALA A 101 5.01 -1.05 11.62
N HIS A 102 5.42 -1.85 12.61
CA HIS A 102 5.60 -3.28 12.43
C HIS A 102 4.28 -4.02 12.28
N GLN A 103 3.26 -3.69 13.07
CA GLN A 103 1.94 -4.31 12.95
C GLN A 103 1.31 -4.00 11.59
N SER A 104 1.49 -2.78 11.07
CA SER A 104 1.06 -2.44 9.72
C SER A 104 1.77 -3.29 8.65
N TYR A 105 3.09 -3.46 8.76
CA TYR A 105 3.85 -4.37 7.89
C TYR A 105 3.32 -5.80 7.92
N VAL A 106 3.07 -6.34 9.12
CA VAL A 106 2.55 -7.69 9.30
C VAL A 106 1.16 -7.81 8.66
N ASN A 107 0.31 -6.80 8.80
CA ASN A 107 -1.01 -6.76 8.15
C ASN A 107 -0.90 -6.83 6.62
N TYR A 108 -0.04 -6.01 6.01
CA TYR A 108 0.19 -6.07 4.55
C TYR A 108 0.77 -7.42 4.12
N CYS A 109 1.72 -7.98 4.87
CA CYS A 109 2.26 -9.30 4.57
C CYS A 109 1.16 -10.37 4.58
N ALA A 110 0.30 -10.37 5.61
CA ALA A 110 -0.83 -11.30 5.70
C ALA A 110 -1.82 -11.11 4.55
N PHE A 111 -2.14 -9.86 4.22
CA PHE A 111 -3.06 -9.52 3.13
C PHE A 111 -2.54 -10.00 1.77
N PHE A 112 -1.30 -9.64 1.41
CA PHE A 112 -0.72 -10.07 0.14
C PHE A 112 -0.47 -11.59 0.10
N GLU A 113 -0.05 -12.19 1.21
CA GLU A 113 0.08 -13.64 1.30
C GLU A 113 -1.25 -14.36 1.03
N ALA A 114 -2.35 -13.84 1.62
CA ALA A 114 -3.69 -14.38 1.41
C ALA A 114 -4.19 -14.20 -0.03
N LEU A 115 -3.68 -13.22 -0.78
CA LEU A 115 -3.96 -13.04 -2.21
C LEU A 115 -3.10 -13.94 -3.11
N ILE A 116 -1.81 -14.11 -2.78
CA ILE A 116 -0.81 -14.75 -3.63
C ILE A 116 -0.81 -16.28 -3.52
N LYS A 117 -0.98 -16.82 -2.30
CA LYS A 117 -0.78 -18.25 -2.02
C LYS A 117 -1.95 -19.18 -2.42
N PRO A 118 -3.23 -18.77 -2.37
CA PRO A 118 -4.32 -19.67 -2.71
C PRO A 118 -4.20 -20.24 -4.13
N LYS A 119 -4.46 -21.55 -4.28
CA LYS A 119 -4.54 -22.22 -5.57
C LYS A 119 -5.88 -21.98 -6.29
N LYS A 120 -6.89 -21.53 -5.53
CA LYS A 120 -8.22 -21.20 -6.04
C LYS A 120 -8.38 -19.67 -6.05
N PRO A 121 -9.11 -19.11 -7.02
CA PRO A 121 -9.44 -17.69 -7.03
C PRO A 121 -10.06 -17.25 -5.70
N VAL A 122 -9.56 -16.15 -5.15
CA VAL A 122 -10.08 -15.55 -3.91
C VAL A 122 -11.36 -14.80 -4.24
N ILE A 123 -12.52 -15.13 -3.67
CA ILE A 123 -13.76 -14.42 -4.05
C ILE A 123 -13.83 -13.07 -3.32
N LEU A 124 -13.00 -12.11 -3.72
CA LEU A 124 -12.89 -10.75 -3.20
C LEU A 124 -12.70 -9.77 -4.36
N GLU A 125 -13.65 -8.85 -4.51
CA GLU A 125 -13.58 -7.77 -5.49
C GLU A 125 -13.51 -6.42 -4.75
N LEU A 126 -12.52 -5.61 -5.11
CA LEU A 126 -12.31 -4.27 -4.53
C LEU A 126 -12.32 -3.21 -5.64
N PRO A 127 -12.76 -1.98 -5.34
CA PRO A 127 -12.66 -0.86 -6.27
C PRO A 127 -11.22 -0.66 -6.74
N ASN A 128 -11.04 -0.41 -8.03
CA ASN A 128 -9.73 -0.19 -8.62
C ASN A 128 -8.93 0.91 -7.91
N GLN A 129 -9.58 2.01 -7.55
CA GLN A 129 -8.93 3.11 -6.83
C GLN A 129 -8.38 2.64 -5.47
N TRP A 130 -9.16 1.88 -4.70
CA TRP A 130 -8.71 1.39 -3.40
C TRP A 130 -7.53 0.42 -3.55
N LEU A 131 -7.53 -0.44 -4.57
CA LEU A 131 -6.39 -1.31 -4.87
C LEU A 131 -5.10 -0.52 -5.15
N TRP A 132 -5.19 0.58 -5.91
CA TRP A 132 -4.05 1.48 -6.13
C TRP A 132 -3.57 2.09 -4.82
N ASP A 133 -4.51 2.61 -4.02
CA ASP A 133 -4.19 3.26 -2.74
C ASP A 133 -3.52 2.28 -1.76
N ILE A 134 -3.89 1.00 -1.78
CA ILE A 134 -3.24 -0.06 -0.98
C ILE A 134 -1.76 -0.22 -1.36
N ILE A 135 -1.44 -0.24 -2.67
CA ILE A 135 -0.06 -0.41 -3.14
C ILE A 135 0.77 0.85 -2.90
N ASP A 136 0.21 2.02 -3.20
CA ASP A 136 0.87 3.31 -2.98
C ASP A 136 1.16 3.52 -1.48
N GLU A 137 0.21 3.19 -0.61
CA GLU A 137 0.39 3.26 0.84
C GLU A 137 1.44 2.25 1.33
N PHE A 138 1.43 1.01 0.84
CA PHE A 138 2.45 0.01 1.19
C PHE A 138 3.87 0.49 0.87
N ILE A 139 4.05 1.10 -0.30
CA ILE A 139 5.32 1.69 -0.73
C ILE A 139 5.68 2.90 0.14
N TYR A 140 4.72 3.78 0.39
CA TYR A 140 4.91 4.98 1.20
C TYR A 140 5.35 4.63 2.63
N GLN A 141 4.70 3.67 3.28
CA GLN A 141 5.09 3.23 4.62
C GLN A 141 6.47 2.59 4.66
N PHE A 142 6.83 1.79 3.64
CA PHE A 142 8.20 1.29 3.48
C PHE A 142 9.24 2.42 3.43
N GLN A 143 8.99 3.45 2.62
CA GLN A 143 9.88 4.60 2.50
C GLN A 143 10.01 5.35 3.83
N LYS A 144 8.88 5.64 4.50
CA LYS A 144 8.86 6.30 5.81
C LYS A 144 9.60 5.51 6.87
N PHE A 145 9.39 4.20 6.91
CA PHE A 145 10.07 3.31 7.84
C PHE A 145 11.57 3.28 7.58
N SER A 146 11.99 3.19 6.31
CA SER A 146 13.40 3.18 5.91
C SER A 146 14.12 4.46 6.34
N ILE A 147 13.49 5.63 6.12
CA ILE A 147 14.01 6.92 6.59
C ILE A 147 14.08 6.95 8.12
N SER A 148 13.03 6.47 8.82
CA SER A 148 13.02 6.46 10.28
C SER A 148 14.11 5.55 10.86
N ARG A 149 14.34 4.38 10.23
CA ARG A 149 15.36 3.39 10.60
C ARG A 149 16.79 3.94 10.45
N THR A 150 17.07 4.82 9.50
CA THR A 150 18.44 5.35 9.27
C THR A 150 18.79 6.57 10.13
N LYS A 151 17.83 7.19 10.83
CA LYS A 151 18.09 8.32 11.72
C LYS A 151 19.12 7.97 12.80
N SER A 152 20.15 8.79 12.98
CA SER A 152 21.24 8.52 13.92
C SER A 152 20.86 8.68 15.40
N LYS A 153 19.80 9.44 15.70
CA LYS A 153 19.30 9.65 17.06
C LYS A 153 17.97 8.93 17.22
N LYS A 154 17.96 7.81 17.96
CA LYS A 154 16.76 7.06 18.34
C LYS A 154 16.73 6.85 19.84
N LYS A 155 15.54 6.59 20.38
CA LYS A 155 15.44 6.19 21.77
C LYS A 155 15.98 4.77 21.94
N PRO A 156 16.51 4.41 23.13
CA PRO A 156 17.02 3.06 23.38
C PRO A 156 15.96 1.96 23.15
N GLU A 157 14.70 2.25 23.44
CA GLU A 157 13.54 1.37 23.19
C GLU A 157 13.37 1.06 21.69
N ASP A 158 13.42 2.09 20.84
CA ASP A 158 13.32 1.96 19.38
C ASP A 158 14.47 1.13 18.80
N GLU A 159 15.69 1.33 19.30
CA GLU A 159 16.84 0.55 18.84
C GLU A 159 16.74 -0.92 19.23
N ALA A 160 16.30 -1.20 20.47
CA ALA A 160 16.06 -2.57 20.91
C ALA A 160 15.00 -3.25 20.04
N PHE A 161 13.91 -2.54 19.73
CA PHE A 161 12.86 -3.03 18.84
C PHE A 161 13.39 -3.34 17.43
N LEU A 162 14.16 -2.42 16.83
CA LEU A 162 14.74 -2.61 15.50
C LEU A 162 15.72 -3.79 15.44
N ARG A 163 16.46 -4.05 16.53
CA ARG A 163 17.35 -5.23 16.64
C ARG A 163 16.56 -6.53 16.74
N GLN A 164 15.42 -6.53 17.44
CA GLN A 164 14.54 -7.70 17.54
C GLN A 164 13.80 -7.98 16.23
N ASN A 165 13.46 -6.94 15.47
CA ASN A 165 12.66 -7.02 14.25
C ASN A 165 13.40 -6.50 12.99
N PRO A 166 14.55 -7.11 12.60
CA PRO A 166 15.38 -6.60 11.51
C PRO A 166 14.73 -6.75 10.13
N ARG A 167 13.77 -7.68 9.99
CA ARG A 167 13.11 -8.00 8.70
C ARG A 167 11.91 -7.12 8.39
N THR A 168 11.36 -6.41 9.38
CA THR A 168 10.23 -5.48 9.21
C THR A 168 10.55 -4.47 8.13
N TRP A 169 9.69 -4.28 7.13
CA TRP A 169 9.96 -3.34 6.04
C TRP A 169 11.38 -3.50 5.44
N SER A 170 11.87 -4.73 5.29
CA SER A 170 13.16 -4.99 4.64
C SER A 170 13.01 -4.93 3.13
N ILE A 171 13.96 -4.31 2.42
CA ILE A 171 13.90 -4.19 0.96
C ILE A 171 13.70 -5.55 0.26
N HIS A 172 14.39 -6.59 0.75
CA HIS A 172 14.24 -7.95 0.24
C HIS A 172 12.80 -8.47 0.39
N GLY A 173 12.17 -8.24 1.56
CA GLY A 173 10.79 -8.64 1.80
C GLY A 173 9.79 -7.86 0.92
N ILE A 174 9.99 -6.56 0.76
CA ILE A 174 9.14 -5.71 -0.07
C ILE A 174 9.24 -6.10 -1.54
N LEU A 175 10.46 -6.23 -2.08
CA LEU A 175 10.67 -6.66 -3.45
C LEU A 175 10.06 -8.04 -3.70
N ASN A 176 10.23 -9.00 -2.78
CA ASN A 176 9.65 -10.32 -2.91
C ASN A 176 8.12 -10.32 -2.98
N ILE A 177 7.44 -9.46 -2.22
CA ILE A 177 5.98 -9.31 -2.31
C ILE A 177 5.60 -8.70 -3.66
N LEU A 178 6.25 -7.60 -4.07
CA LEU A 178 5.95 -6.93 -5.33
C LEU A 178 6.18 -7.85 -6.55
N PHE A 179 7.27 -8.61 -6.55
CA PHE A 179 7.55 -9.58 -7.62
C PHE A 179 6.47 -10.66 -7.71
N GLN A 180 6.04 -11.22 -6.57
CA GLN A 180 4.98 -12.22 -6.56
C GLN A 180 3.62 -11.65 -7.00
N LEU A 181 3.30 -10.40 -6.65
CA LEU A 181 2.09 -9.73 -7.14
C LEU A 181 2.12 -9.57 -8.66
N VAL A 182 3.25 -9.14 -9.23
CA VAL A 182 3.43 -9.04 -10.69
C VAL A 182 3.32 -10.41 -11.36
N GLU A 183 3.95 -11.45 -10.80
CA GLU A 183 3.88 -12.81 -11.34
C GLU A 183 2.45 -13.37 -11.34
N LYS A 184 1.68 -13.11 -10.27
CA LYS A 184 0.30 -13.62 -10.11
C LYS A 184 -0.77 -12.80 -10.82
N SER A 185 -0.57 -11.51 -11.01
CA SER A 185 -1.55 -10.60 -11.64
C SER A 185 -1.79 -10.89 -13.13
N ASN A 186 -0.99 -11.77 -13.76
CA ASN A 186 -1.03 -12.06 -15.20
C ASN A 186 -0.98 -10.78 -16.08
N ILE A 187 -0.43 -9.70 -15.52
CA ILE A 187 -0.27 -8.38 -16.13
C ILE A 187 0.43 -8.50 -17.50
N ASN A 188 1.41 -9.39 -17.60
CA ASN A 188 2.18 -9.58 -18.83
C ASN A 188 1.35 -10.21 -19.95
N ALA A 189 0.43 -11.13 -19.64
CA ALA A 189 -0.48 -11.67 -20.65
C ALA A 189 -1.49 -10.61 -21.10
N GLN A 190 -1.96 -9.77 -20.18
CA GLN A 190 -2.83 -8.63 -20.52
C GLN A 190 -2.08 -7.60 -21.36
N LEU A 191 -0.86 -7.21 -20.99
CA LEU A 191 0.02 -6.36 -21.80
C LEU A 191 0.25 -6.92 -23.19
N ASN A 192 0.57 -8.21 -23.29
CA ASN A 192 0.81 -8.85 -24.57
C ASN A 192 -0.48 -8.88 -25.41
N CYS A 193 -1.65 -9.06 -24.78
CA CYS A 193 -2.94 -8.94 -25.46
C CYS A 193 -3.21 -7.49 -25.92
N TYR A 194 -2.94 -6.48 -25.10
CA TYR A 194 -3.12 -5.06 -25.47
C TYR A 194 -2.11 -4.62 -26.55
N ALA A 195 -0.86 -5.07 -26.46
CA ALA A 195 0.17 -4.85 -27.47
C ALA A 195 -0.18 -5.58 -28.77
N ALA A 196 -0.70 -6.80 -28.69
CA ALA A 196 -1.22 -7.54 -29.85
C ALA A 196 -2.48 -6.91 -30.43
N GLN A 197 -3.39 -6.35 -29.61
CA GLN A 197 -4.57 -5.60 -30.07
C GLN A 197 -4.19 -4.38 -30.90
N ARG A 198 -3.05 -3.75 -30.63
CA ARG A 198 -2.47 -2.70 -31.50
C ARG A 198 -2.00 -3.22 -32.86
N THR A 199 -1.75 -4.53 -33.00
CA THR A 199 -1.38 -5.20 -34.26
C THR A 199 -2.57 -5.86 -34.97
N LEU A 200 -3.69 -6.09 -34.28
CA LEU A 200 -4.79 -6.94 -34.75
C LEU A 200 -6.06 -6.18 -35.18
N LEU A 201 -5.91 -5.13 -35.99
CA LEU A 201 -6.99 -4.75 -36.92
C LEU A 201 -7.14 -5.76 -38.07
N TYR A 202 -6.28 -6.80 -38.14
CA TYR A 202 -6.29 -7.80 -39.22
C TYR A 202 -6.68 -9.24 -38.83
N CYS A 203 -6.75 -9.64 -37.55
CA CYS A 203 -7.16 -11.01 -37.19
C CYS A 203 -8.46 -11.01 -36.38
N ARG A 204 -9.55 -10.71 -37.08
CA ARG A 204 -10.92 -10.71 -36.54
C ARG A 204 -11.48 -12.12 -36.24
N PHE A 205 -10.74 -13.22 -36.27
CA PHE A 205 -11.42 -14.52 -36.47
C PHE A 205 -10.86 -15.82 -35.87
N LEU A 206 -9.99 -15.86 -34.86
CA LEU A 206 -9.56 -17.17 -34.32
C LEU A 206 -9.54 -17.26 -32.79
N CYS A 207 -10.64 -17.81 -32.26
CA CYS A 207 -10.84 -18.56 -31.01
C CYS A 207 -11.80 -17.94 -29.96
N ASP A 208 -13.03 -18.46 -29.96
CA ASP A 208 -14.05 -18.48 -28.88
C ASP A 208 -13.53 -19.17 -27.58
N PRO A 209 -14.36 -19.36 -26.53
CA PRO A 209 -14.92 -18.40 -25.60
C PRO A 209 -14.34 -18.71 -24.21
N PHE A 210 -13.22 -18.09 -23.84
CA PHE A 210 -12.62 -18.39 -22.54
C PHE A 210 -13.36 -17.67 -21.41
N ASP A 211 -14.16 -18.48 -20.70
CA ASP A 211 -14.55 -18.45 -19.29
C ASP A 211 -14.37 -17.14 -18.51
N THR A 212 -15.47 -16.76 -17.87
CA THR A 212 -15.70 -15.69 -16.89
C THR A 212 -14.89 -15.81 -15.59
N HIS A 213 -13.61 -16.18 -15.66
CA HIS A 213 -12.69 -16.20 -14.53
C HIS A 213 -11.78 -14.97 -14.54
N THR A 214 -12.46 -13.84 -14.40
CA THR A 214 -11.89 -12.51 -14.33
C THR A 214 -11.46 -12.20 -12.90
N PHE A 215 -10.26 -12.64 -12.52
CA PHE A 215 -9.44 -11.83 -11.62
C PHE A 215 -8.79 -10.72 -12.46
N LEU A 216 -9.60 -9.83 -13.04
CA LEU A 216 -9.08 -8.57 -13.53
C LEU A 216 -8.93 -7.65 -12.31
N LEU A 217 -7.90 -7.93 -11.51
CA LEU A 217 -7.12 -6.83 -10.98
C LEU A 217 -6.57 -6.12 -12.21
N SER A 218 -7.29 -5.13 -12.71
CA SER A 218 -6.83 -4.24 -13.78
C SER A 218 -5.73 -3.34 -13.21
N PHE A 219 -4.63 -3.95 -12.81
CA PHE A 219 -3.36 -3.28 -12.69
C PHE A 219 -2.98 -2.89 -14.10
N THR A 220 -3.16 -1.63 -14.47
CA THR A 220 -2.55 -1.15 -15.70
C THR A 220 -1.03 -1.38 -15.55
N PRO A 221 -0.44 -2.18 -16.44
CA PRO A 221 0.91 -2.69 -16.27
C PRO A 221 1.99 -1.60 -16.23
N GLU A 222 1.69 -0.48 -16.90
CA GLU A 222 2.53 0.70 -16.97
C GLU A 222 2.86 1.22 -15.57
N LYS A 223 1.87 1.42 -14.69
CA LYS A 223 2.10 2.11 -13.40
C LYS A 223 2.82 1.26 -12.35
N THR A 224 2.60 -0.05 -12.34
CA THR A 224 3.29 -0.97 -11.41
C THR A 224 4.78 -1.09 -11.76
N ILE A 225 5.10 -1.09 -13.05
CA ILE A 225 6.48 -1.04 -13.56
C ILE A 225 7.10 0.33 -13.26
N TYR A 226 6.38 1.44 -13.46
CA TYR A 226 6.87 2.77 -13.09
C TYR A 226 7.13 2.91 -11.59
N ALA A 227 6.26 2.37 -10.72
CA ALA A 227 6.47 2.41 -9.27
C ALA A 227 7.69 1.59 -8.84
N ILE A 228 7.85 0.37 -9.37
CA ILE A 228 9.01 -0.49 -9.07
C ILE A 228 10.31 0.13 -9.60
N LEU A 229 10.31 0.67 -10.83
CA LEU A 229 11.48 1.31 -11.45
C LEU A 229 11.83 2.65 -10.81
N PHE A 230 10.83 3.46 -10.46
CA PHE A 230 11.02 4.74 -9.76
C PHE A 230 11.59 4.50 -8.36
N LEU A 231 11.15 3.46 -7.65
CA LEU A 231 11.69 3.08 -6.33
C LEU A 231 13.12 2.56 -6.41
N LEU A 232 13.45 1.74 -7.43
CA LEU A 232 14.81 1.25 -7.66
C LEU A 232 15.78 2.39 -8.01
N HIS A 233 15.32 3.36 -8.81
CA HIS A 233 16.12 4.51 -9.22
C HIS A 233 16.31 5.54 -8.09
N THR A 234 15.24 5.91 -7.37
CA THR A 234 15.29 6.94 -6.31
C THR A 234 15.93 6.46 -5.00
N SER A 235 15.92 5.16 -4.71
CA SER A 235 16.37 4.64 -3.40
C SER A 235 17.76 4.01 -3.42
N PHE A 236 18.30 3.59 -4.57
CA PHE A 236 19.47 2.71 -4.59
C PHE A 236 20.67 3.12 -5.45
N ASN A 237 20.57 4.02 -6.45
CA ASN A 237 21.72 4.36 -7.31
C ASN A 237 22.49 3.12 -7.86
N CYS A 238 21.85 1.96 -7.99
CA CYS A 238 22.53 0.66 -8.16
C CYS A 238 22.07 -0.15 -9.38
N VAL A 239 21.19 0.37 -10.24
CA VAL A 239 20.74 -0.36 -11.43
C VAL A 239 20.90 0.51 -12.66
N ASP A 240 21.79 0.08 -13.57
CA ASP A 240 21.92 0.67 -14.90
C ASP A 240 20.68 0.30 -15.72
N LEU A 241 19.84 1.32 -15.98
CA LEU A 241 18.60 1.18 -16.72
C LEU A 241 18.82 0.82 -18.20
N THR A 242 20.05 0.93 -18.72
CA THR A 242 20.39 0.61 -20.13
C THR A 242 20.45 -0.89 -20.44
N LEU A 243 20.41 -1.75 -19.41
CA LEU A 243 20.44 -3.21 -19.57
C LEU A 243 19.05 -3.84 -19.83
N PHE A 244 17.98 -3.04 -19.89
CA PHE A 244 16.62 -3.53 -20.15
C PHE A 244 16.25 -3.31 -21.63
N PRO A 245 16.18 -4.38 -22.46
CA PRO A 245 16.11 -4.28 -23.92
C PRO A 245 14.74 -3.85 -24.49
N PHE A 246 13.77 -3.50 -23.65
CA PHE A 246 12.41 -3.14 -24.05
C PHE A 246 12.07 -1.65 -23.90
N TRP A 247 13.05 -0.81 -23.55
CA TRP A 247 12.83 0.62 -23.37
C TRP A 247 13.08 1.41 -24.67
N PRO A 248 12.17 2.30 -25.11
CA PRO A 248 12.43 3.21 -26.23
C PRO A 248 13.52 4.21 -25.84
N SER A 249 14.68 4.14 -26.47
CA SER A 249 15.90 4.91 -26.14
C SER A 249 15.68 6.42 -25.96
N ASP A 250 14.66 6.97 -26.59
CA ASP A 250 14.34 8.40 -26.58
C ASP A 250 13.77 8.88 -25.23
N GLU A 251 13.10 8.03 -24.46
CA GLU A 251 12.53 8.40 -23.15
C GLU A 251 13.53 8.29 -21.99
N VAL A 252 14.56 7.43 -22.10
CA VAL A 252 15.69 7.38 -21.13
C VAL A 252 16.45 8.70 -21.13
N THR A 253 16.58 9.30 -22.31
CA THR A 253 17.36 10.52 -22.54
C THR A 253 16.69 11.74 -21.89
N LEU A 254 15.36 11.79 -21.84
CA LEU A 254 14.60 12.86 -21.18
C LEU A 254 14.67 12.81 -19.65
N LEU A 255 14.71 11.59 -19.07
CA LEU A 255 14.77 11.39 -17.63
C LEU A 255 16.19 11.60 -17.06
N THR A 256 17.23 11.29 -17.84
CA THR A 256 18.63 11.51 -17.44
C THR A 256 19.06 12.98 -17.55
N GLN A 257 18.43 13.76 -18.43
CA GLN A 257 18.70 15.20 -18.57
C GLN A 257 18.10 16.05 -17.43
N THR A 258 17.07 15.58 -16.73
CA THR A 258 16.45 16.28 -15.60
C THR A 258 17.15 16.04 -14.26
N THR A 259 18.15 15.15 -14.22
CA THR A 259 18.98 14.87 -13.02
C THR A 259 20.40 15.42 -13.10
N ALA A 260 20.67 16.41 -13.96
CA ALA A 260 21.94 17.13 -13.86
C ALA A 260 22.02 17.82 -12.49
N PRO A 261 23.11 17.63 -11.71
CA PRO A 261 23.25 18.30 -10.43
C PRO A 261 23.28 19.80 -10.69
N LEU A 262 22.46 20.56 -9.97
CA LEU A 262 22.74 21.98 -9.74
C LEU A 262 24.15 22.05 -9.13
N LYS A 263 25.15 22.28 -9.99
CA LYS A 263 26.52 22.54 -9.58
C LYS A 263 26.48 23.79 -8.71
N ALA A 264 26.76 23.60 -7.43
CA ALA A 264 27.25 24.67 -6.58
C ALA A 264 28.64 25.10 -7.10
N SER A 265 28.68 26.02 -8.06
CA SER A 265 29.85 26.87 -8.28
C SER A 265 29.50 28.07 -9.17
N ALA A 266 29.92 29.26 -8.72
CA ALA A 266 29.91 30.56 -9.39
C ALA A 266 28.84 31.56 -8.93
N ILE A 267 29.00 32.09 -7.72
CA ILE A 267 28.79 33.52 -7.46
C ILE A 267 30.10 34.04 -6.88
N GLY A 268 31.04 34.32 -7.79
CA GLY A 268 32.17 35.18 -7.51
C GLY A 268 31.71 36.63 -7.65
N THR A 269 31.88 37.41 -6.59
CA THR A 269 32.24 38.84 -6.59
C THR A 269 31.76 39.69 -7.76
N ILE A 270 30.71 40.49 -7.54
CA ILE A 270 30.54 41.77 -8.23
C ILE A 270 30.07 42.82 -7.20
N TYR A 271 31.05 43.45 -6.56
CA TYR A 271 31.01 44.85 -6.12
C TYR A 271 32.47 45.34 -6.14
N PRO A 272 32.87 46.17 -7.11
CA PRO A 272 33.93 47.15 -6.87
C PRO A 272 33.32 48.40 -6.22
N ASP A 273 34.19 49.16 -5.55
CA ASP A 273 33.93 50.45 -4.90
C ASP A 273 33.13 51.45 -5.75
#